data_AF-A0A0V0R6T0-F1
#
_entry.id   AF-A0A0V0R6T0-F1
#
_cell.length_a   1.000
_cell.length_b   1.000
_cell.length_c   1.000
_cell.angle_alpha   90.00
_cell.angle_beta   90.00
_cell.angle_gamma   90.00
#
_symmetry.space_group_name_H-M   'P 1'
#
loop_
_entity.id
_entity.type
_entity.pdbx_description
1 polymer ?
#
loop_
_entity_poly.entity_id
_entity_poly.type
_entity_poly.pdbx_seq_one_letter_code
_entity_poly.pdbx_strand_id
1 'polypeptide(L)'
;MSENGSIIIFQEIQKIVIQNSEFEKNTVQDGYGGCIFINSYCQFYNNIAVANGGAGQCTKVSDVVFQNCQFYDNEAVINLGGAQQFMYPNNLKIINCHYENNLAYQQGADLNMKKAENKIIIQQCTFINAKSDNTGGSIDLNQCDVEISDNYFEKNYAMEQGGAINIYQMNYGLFNSNIFKNNLAESKGGAISLRNIQKIEFYNCTFFYNKAWEAGSLYLEQVEKLFLKDTIVSNSIASDKGGAIQIIDSQSLIFENSQIINNIVELNDPFKQTKGGGIYSQSCQIFQMINCLIQNNTALMKGGGIYLVNQQNLILKQTNFVKNKVYFENIDDKDQQSESYLISQGGAIYYLLDKNLQLQKQSQGFQIVFNNLEFQQNSASSGSSLLIYQDDDLKLKIKDFKNVDISMDLVNVGLIRYLGKETQLINERLQGKILNNYGGNKQIVIKDQMVQTGYIVNERRKKKSSYEFELCLYGTVLEHGGGFSCQKCSDYGICQGGYKNNYPKKGYWRDSVDSFDYIKCESVFQPCLGKDQCKQGYKGVLCQECDYQNNYNKSLSGECQKCPNYATIIVSIIFIYIFYVSLLNYNSQNIKERINKGLIKKYMVTMWGKNLNYNNCTAAQ
;
A
#
# COMPACT_ATOMS: atom_id res chain seq x y z
N MET A 1 46.27 2.00 -48.85
CA MET A 1 45.11 2.48 -48.09
C MET A 1 44.50 1.27 -47.41
N SER A 2 44.89 1.06 -46.16
CA SER A 2 44.44 -0.03 -45.30
C SER A 2 43.73 0.61 -44.11
N GLU A 3 42.39 0.59 -44.13
CA GLU A 3 41.50 1.21 -43.13
C GLU A 3 41.40 0.42 -41.80
N ASN A 4 42.39 -0.42 -41.49
CA ASN A 4 42.35 -1.27 -40.30
C ASN A 4 43.56 -0.96 -39.43
N GLY A 5 43.50 0.13 -38.66
CA GLY A 5 44.42 0.33 -37.54
C GLY A 5 44.08 -0.68 -36.45
N SER A 6 44.77 -1.81 -36.37
CA SER A 6 44.58 -2.77 -35.27
C SER A 6 45.88 -3.49 -34.98
N ILE A 7 46.04 -4.01 -33.76
CA ILE A 7 47.20 -4.83 -33.40
C ILE A 7 47.06 -6.26 -33.95
N ILE A 8 45.89 -6.92 -33.86
CA ILE A 8 45.52 -8.16 -34.60
C ILE A 8 43.98 -8.29 -34.73
N ILE A 9 43.43 -8.65 -35.91
CA ILE A 9 41.99 -8.95 -36.14
C ILE A 9 41.84 -10.42 -36.58
N PHE A 10 40.85 -11.13 -36.03
CA PHE A 10 40.53 -12.51 -36.39
C PHE A 10 39.12 -12.61 -37.01
N GLN A 11 39.06 -13.05 -38.26
CA GLN A 11 37.83 -13.37 -39.00
C GLN A 11 37.89 -14.82 -39.48
N GLU A 12 36.80 -15.57 -39.33
CA GLU A 12 36.65 -16.94 -39.86
C GLU A 12 37.68 -17.95 -39.33
N ILE A 13 37.91 -17.94 -38.02
CA ILE A 13 38.94 -18.77 -37.37
C ILE A 13 38.33 -19.95 -36.64
N GLN A 14 38.89 -21.14 -36.87
CA GLN A 14 38.48 -22.38 -36.21
C GLN A 14 39.31 -22.69 -34.94
N LYS A 15 40.59 -22.32 -34.88
CA LYS A 15 41.44 -22.54 -33.68
C LYS A 15 42.74 -21.73 -33.71
N ILE A 16 42.94 -20.86 -32.74
CA ILE A 16 44.24 -20.22 -32.42
C ILE A 16 44.50 -20.44 -30.92
N VAL A 17 45.74 -20.44 -30.46
CA VAL A 17 46.04 -20.58 -29.03
C VAL A 17 47.06 -19.52 -28.64
N ILE A 18 46.64 -18.59 -27.81
CA ILE A 18 47.52 -17.63 -27.11
C ILE A 18 47.35 -17.93 -25.62
N GLN A 19 48.44 -17.87 -24.85
CA GLN A 19 48.46 -18.15 -23.41
C GLN A 19 49.55 -17.32 -22.75
N ASN A 20 49.42 -17.01 -21.47
CA ASN A 20 50.45 -16.33 -20.65
C ASN A 20 51.00 -15.06 -21.31
N SER A 21 50.09 -14.20 -21.79
CA SER A 21 50.43 -13.01 -22.59
C SER A 21 49.75 -11.77 -22.03
N GLU A 22 50.38 -10.62 -22.26
CA GLU A 22 49.97 -9.33 -21.72
C GLU A 22 49.80 -8.31 -22.86
N PHE A 23 48.69 -7.58 -22.85
CA PHE A 23 48.33 -6.59 -23.85
C PHE A 23 47.94 -5.28 -23.16
N GLU A 24 48.91 -4.35 -23.11
CA GLU A 24 48.83 -3.08 -22.37
C GLU A 24 48.80 -1.87 -23.31
N LYS A 25 47.96 -0.86 -22.99
CA LYS A 25 48.02 0.51 -23.56
C LYS A 25 47.95 0.56 -25.09
N ASN A 26 47.20 -0.35 -25.68
CA ASN A 26 47.02 -0.39 -27.12
C ASN A 26 45.94 0.62 -27.54
N THR A 27 46.23 1.49 -28.51
CA THR A 27 45.27 2.50 -29.00
C THR A 27 45.05 2.38 -30.50
N VAL A 28 43.78 2.25 -30.89
CA VAL A 28 43.34 2.24 -32.29
C VAL A 28 42.60 3.54 -32.60
N GLN A 29 43.16 4.37 -33.50
CA GLN A 29 42.60 5.68 -33.88
C GLN A 29 41.48 5.61 -34.92
N ASP A 30 41.60 4.70 -35.90
CA ASP A 30 40.60 4.46 -36.94
C ASP A 30 40.36 2.94 -37.06
N GLY A 31 39.27 2.44 -36.47
CA GLY A 31 38.86 1.04 -36.60
C GLY A 31 38.42 0.34 -35.31
N TYR A 32 38.35 -0.99 -35.41
CA TYR A 32 37.95 -1.91 -34.36
C TYR A 32 39.13 -2.28 -33.45
N GLY A 33 38.88 -2.50 -32.16
CA GLY A 33 39.87 -3.04 -31.23
C GLY A 33 40.14 -4.52 -31.49
N GLY A 34 41.39 -4.93 -31.27
CA GLY A 34 41.93 -6.17 -31.81
C GLY A 34 41.47 -7.42 -31.07
N CYS A 35 40.78 -8.36 -31.72
CA CYS A 35 40.49 -9.68 -31.13
C CYS A 35 41.78 -10.40 -30.77
N ILE A 36 41.87 -10.91 -29.55
CA ILE A 36 42.90 -11.87 -29.19
C ILE A 36 42.21 -13.16 -28.72
N PHE A 37 42.45 -14.25 -29.45
CA PHE A 37 41.93 -15.58 -29.13
C PHE A 37 42.90 -16.25 -28.17
N ILE A 38 42.49 -16.43 -26.91
CA ILE A 38 43.39 -16.85 -25.85
C ILE A 38 42.75 -17.96 -25.03
N ASN A 39 43.40 -19.12 -24.99
CA ASN A 39 42.89 -20.25 -24.23
C ASN A 39 43.07 -20.10 -22.72
N SER A 40 44.15 -19.45 -22.23
CA SER A 40 44.40 -19.36 -20.77
C SER A 40 45.36 -18.25 -20.34
N TYR A 41 45.08 -17.59 -19.20
CA TYR A 41 46.02 -16.74 -18.45
C TYR A 41 46.55 -15.50 -19.20
N CYS A 42 45.66 -14.65 -19.70
CA CYS A 42 46.08 -13.38 -20.30
C CYS A 42 45.49 -12.17 -19.62
N GLN A 43 46.22 -11.07 -19.74
CA GLN A 43 45.86 -9.77 -19.19
C GLN A 43 45.73 -8.76 -20.32
N PHE A 44 44.62 -8.03 -20.30
CA PHE A 44 44.29 -6.98 -21.26
C PHE A 44 43.94 -5.73 -20.49
N TYR A 45 44.73 -4.68 -20.64
CA TYR A 45 44.46 -3.48 -19.90
C TYR A 45 44.88 -2.17 -20.55
N ASN A 46 44.16 -1.10 -20.18
CA ASN A 46 44.31 0.23 -20.77
C ASN A 46 44.21 0.23 -22.30
N ASN A 47 43.45 -0.70 -22.89
CA ASN A 47 43.30 -0.76 -24.33
C ASN A 47 42.11 0.09 -24.77
N ILE A 48 42.36 0.94 -25.76
CA ILE A 48 41.38 1.91 -26.28
C ILE A 48 41.15 1.64 -27.75
N ALA A 49 39.89 1.36 -28.11
CA ALA A 49 39.44 1.31 -29.48
C ALA A 49 38.45 2.44 -29.74
N VAL A 50 38.63 3.18 -30.83
CA VAL A 50 37.62 4.18 -31.21
C VAL A 50 36.29 3.47 -31.50
N ALA A 51 36.25 2.45 -32.36
CA ALA A 51 34.98 1.80 -32.69
C ALA A 51 34.48 0.81 -31.63
N ASN A 52 34.96 -0.44 -31.62
CA ASN A 52 34.42 -1.51 -30.78
C ASN A 52 35.51 -2.32 -30.08
N GLY A 53 35.20 -2.94 -28.95
CA GLY A 53 36.04 -3.98 -28.34
C GLY A 53 37.41 -3.47 -27.95
N GLY A 54 37.52 -2.59 -26.96
CA GLY A 54 38.80 -2.00 -26.52
C GLY A 54 39.90 -3.04 -26.35
N ALA A 55 39.59 -4.19 -25.75
CA ALA A 55 40.48 -5.36 -25.68
C ALA A 55 40.34 -6.33 -26.86
N GLY A 56 39.19 -6.39 -27.54
CA GLY A 56 39.08 -7.02 -28.85
C GLY A 56 37.69 -7.30 -29.43
N GLN A 57 37.60 -7.44 -30.77
CA GLN A 57 36.36 -7.79 -31.48
C GLN A 57 36.48 -9.05 -32.35
N CYS A 58 35.70 -10.10 -32.04
CA CYS A 58 35.72 -11.38 -32.75
C CYS A 58 34.43 -11.58 -33.57
N THR A 59 34.57 -12.00 -34.84
CA THR A 59 33.43 -12.19 -35.77
C THR A 59 33.45 -13.57 -36.41
N LYS A 60 32.31 -14.27 -36.41
CA LYS A 60 32.13 -15.63 -36.95
C LYS A 60 33.18 -16.60 -36.42
N VAL A 61 33.27 -16.67 -35.10
CA VAL A 61 34.23 -17.52 -34.39
C VAL A 61 33.54 -18.77 -33.87
N SER A 62 34.23 -19.91 -33.92
CA SER A 62 33.72 -21.20 -33.43
C SER A 62 34.66 -21.78 -32.37
N ASP A 63 34.09 -22.44 -31.36
CA ASP A 63 34.81 -23.18 -30.31
C ASP A 63 35.84 -22.35 -29.52
N VAL A 64 35.47 -21.10 -29.21
CA VAL A 64 36.33 -20.15 -28.48
C VAL A 64 36.17 -20.35 -26.98
N VAL A 65 37.29 -20.45 -26.27
CA VAL A 65 37.31 -20.51 -24.80
C VAL A 65 38.25 -19.44 -24.26
N PHE A 66 37.69 -18.48 -23.51
CA PHE A 66 38.46 -17.62 -22.62
C PHE A 66 38.46 -18.23 -21.24
N GLN A 67 39.63 -18.52 -20.70
CA GLN A 67 39.76 -19.10 -19.36
C GLN A 67 40.85 -18.40 -18.55
N ASN A 68 40.56 -18.08 -17.28
CA ASN A 68 41.55 -17.46 -16.38
C ASN A 68 42.15 -16.14 -16.93
N CYS A 69 41.36 -15.35 -17.66
CA CYS A 69 41.82 -14.09 -18.25
C CYS A 69 41.36 -12.88 -17.43
N GLN A 70 42.07 -11.76 -17.55
CA GLN A 70 41.77 -10.50 -16.89
C GLN A 70 41.65 -9.36 -17.91
N PHE A 71 40.60 -8.56 -17.79
CA PHE A 71 40.30 -7.43 -18.66
C PHE A 71 39.99 -6.20 -17.80
N TYR A 72 40.91 -5.25 -17.69
CA TYR A 72 40.69 -4.06 -16.86
C TYR A 72 41.02 -2.74 -17.56
N ASP A 73 40.22 -1.71 -17.28
CA ASP A 73 40.40 -0.36 -17.85
C ASP A 73 40.44 -0.34 -19.40
N ASN A 74 39.63 -1.16 -20.06
CA ASN A 74 39.50 -1.15 -21.53
C ASN A 74 38.32 -0.28 -21.97
N GLU A 75 38.49 0.45 -23.06
CA GLU A 75 37.51 1.45 -23.52
C GLU A 75 37.16 1.31 -25.01
N ALA A 76 35.87 1.33 -25.31
CA ALA A 76 35.33 1.57 -26.64
C ALA A 76 34.70 2.97 -26.71
N VAL A 77 35.37 3.91 -27.39
CA VAL A 77 35.11 5.36 -27.27
C VAL A 77 33.78 5.80 -27.91
N ILE A 78 33.40 5.24 -29.06
CA ILE A 78 32.19 5.67 -29.79
C ILE A 78 31.14 4.58 -30.02
N ASN A 79 31.45 3.29 -29.91
CA ASN A 79 30.46 2.23 -30.13
C ASN A 79 30.40 1.17 -29.00
N LEU A 80 30.57 -0.12 -29.32
CA LEU A 80 30.08 -1.26 -28.54
C LEU A 80 31.22 -2.09 -27.94
N GLY A 81 30.97 -2.76 -26.82
CA GLY A 81 31.91 -3.74 -26.25
C GLY A 81 33.16 -3.06 -25.68
N GLY A 82 33.15 -2.64 -24.42
CA GLY A 82 34.29 -1.89 -23.86
C GLY A 82 35.56 -2.74 -23.78
N ALA A 83 35.46 -3.96 -23.25
CA ALA A 83 36.51 -4.97 -23.35
C ALA A 83 36.34 -5.80 -24.63
N GLN A 84 35.26 -6.57 -24.77
CA GLN A 84 35.14 -7.51 -25.89
C GLN A 84 33.81 -7.41 -26.64
N GLN A 85 33.88 -7.57 -27.97
CA GLN A 85 32.70 -7.71 -28.82
C GLN A 85 32.73 -9.03 -29.60
N PHE A 86 31.59 -9.73 -29.63
CA PHE A 86 31.38 -10.96 -30.39
C PHE A 86 30.21 -10.83 -31.37
N MET A 87 30.46 -11.11 -32.65
CA MET A 87 29.42 -11.18 -33.68
C MET A 87 29.37 -12.59 -34.27
N TYR A 88 28.20 -13.21 -34.25
CA TYR A 88 28.00 -14.59 -34.71
C TYR A 88 28.92 -15.61 -34.02
N PRO A 89 29.06 -15.59 -32.68
CA PRO A 89 29.83 -16.61 -31.99
C PRO A 89 29.11 -17.97 -32.06
N ASN A 90 29.90 -19.03 -32.16
CA ASN A 90 29.44 -20.40 -32.13
C ASN A 90 30.22 -21.15 -31.04
N ASN A 91 29.53 -21.66 -30.01
CA ASN A 91 30.14 -22.36 -28.88
C ASN A 91 31.23 -21.56 -28.13
N LEU A 92 30.94 -20.29 -27.81
CA LEU A 92 31.80 -19.42 -27.00
C LEU A 92 31.66 -19.76 -25.51
N LYS A 93 32.80 -19.87 -24.82
CA LYS A 93 32.87 -20.08 -23.37
C LYS A 93 33.78 -19.03 -22.72
N ILE A 94 33.31 -18.44 -21.63
CA ILE A 94 34.07 -17.51 -20.79
C ILE A 94 34.04 -18.06 -19.37
N ILE A 95 35.21 -18.45 -18.85
CA ILE A 95 35.33 -19.29 -17.66
C ILE A 95 36.38 -18.69 -16.73
N ASN A 96 36.02 -18.42 -15.47
CA ASN A 96 36.96 -17.92 -14.47
C ASN A 96 37.73 -16.67 -14.93
N CYS A 97 37.03 -15.73 -15.58
CA CYS A 97 37.60 -14.48 -16.06
C CYS A 97 37.21 -13.32 -15.14
N HIS A 98 38.07 -12.29 -15.09
CA HIS A 98 37.85 -11.08 -14.30
C HIS A 98 37.78 -9.85 -15.21
N TYR A 99 36.68 -9.11 -15.14
CA TYR A 99 36.46 -7.87 -15.87
C TYR A 99 36.25 -6.72 -14.89
N GLU A 100 37.00 -5.63 -15.05
CA GLU A 100 36.96 -4.51 -14.11
C GLU A 100 37.14 -3.14 -14.80
N ASN A 101 36.34 -2.15 -14.42
CA ASN A 101 36.48 -0.75 -14.88
C ASN A 101 36.47 -0.57 -16.41
N ASN A 102 35.86 -1.48 -17.17
CA ASN A 102 35.77 -1.32 -18.62
C ASN A 102 34.64 -0.34 -18.98
N LEU A 103 34.81 0.40 -20.07
CA LEU A 103 33.95 1.48 -20.52
C LEU A 103 33.46 1.26 -21.95
N ALA A 104 32.15 1.40 -22.19
CA ALA A 104 31.58 1.44 -23.53
C ALA A 104 30.63 2.62 -23.69
N TYR A 105 30.71 3.31 -24.84
CA TYR A 105 29.76 4.37 -25.15
C TYR A 105 28.33 3.87 -25.41
N GLN A 106 28.16 2.67 -25.97
CA GLN A 106 26.81 2.17 -26.29
C GLN A 106 26.35 0.94 -25.52
N GLN A 107 27.05 -0.19 -25.61
CA GLN A 107 26.50 -1.44 -25.07
C GLN A 107 27.57 -2.39 -24.58
N GLY A 108 27.34 -3.03 -23.42
CA GLY A 108 28.16 -4.11 -22.90
C GLY A 108 29.59 -3.69 -22.65
N ALA A 109 29.88 -3.01 -21.54
CA ALA A 109 31.23 -2.49 -21.32
C ALA A 109 32.27 -3.61 -21.11
N ASP A 110 31.87 -4.78 -20.64
CA ASP A 110 32.74 -5.95 -20.62
C ASP A 110 32.52 -6.81 -21.87
N LEU A 111 31.26 -7.15 -22.15
CA LEU A 111 30.90 -8.12 -23.19
C LEU A 111 29.71 -7.64 -24.01
N ASN A 112 29.90 -7.45 -25.31
CA ASN A 112 28.80 -7.24 -26.26
C ASN A 112 28.68 -8.44 -27.20
N MET A 113 27.57 -9.16 -27.21
CA MET A 113 27.38 -10.35 -28.05
C MET A 113 26.12 -10.27 -28.91
N LYS A 114 26.26 -10.57 -30.21
CA LYS A 114 25.16 -10.49 -31.17
C LYS A 114 25.07 -11.76 -32.03
N LYS A 115 23.85 -12.30 -32.14
CA LYS A 115 23.45 -13.37 -33.08
C LYS A 115 24.26 -14.66 -32.93
N ALA A 116 24.36 -15.17 -31.71
CA ALA A 116 25.06 -16.43 -31.47
C ALA A 116 24.40 -17.57 -32.25
N GLU A 117 25.21 -18.38 -32.93
CA GLU A 117 24.72 -19.55 -33.68
C GLU A 117 24.39 -20.73 -32.75
N ASN A 118 25.03 -20.76 -31.58
CA ASN A 118 24.84 -21.75 -30.54
C ASN A 118 24.93 -21.10 -29.16
N LYS A 119 24.52 -21.85 -28.14
CA LYS A 119 24.54 -21.40 -26.74
C LYS A 119 25.93 -20.92 -26.31
N ILE A 120 25.96 -19.78 -25.62
CA ILE A 120 27.15 -19.22 -24.96
C ILE A 120 27.18 -19.65 -23.49
N ILE A 121 28.37 -19.92 -22.94
CA ILE A 121 28.56 -20.27 -21.53
C ILE A 121 29.42 -19.20 -20.86
N ILE A 122 28.93 -18.61 -19.77
CA ILE A 122 29.67 -17.66 -18.91
C ILE A 122 29.62 -18.18 -17.49
N GLN A 123 30.76 -18.59 -16.94
CA GLN A 123 30.79 -19.20 -15.62
C GLN A 123 31.98 -18.78 -14.77
N GLN A 124 31.77 -18.70 -13.45
CA GLN A 124 32.82 -18.40 -12.47
C GLN A 124 33.52 -17.06 -12.71
N CYS A 125 32.89 -16.13 -13.43
CA CYS A 125 33.46 -14.85 -13.79
C CYS A 125 33.07 -13.75 -12.79
N THR A 126 33.89 -12.70 -12.75
CA THR A 126 33.66 -11.51 -11.94
C THR A 126 33.61 -10.28 -12.85
N PHE A 127 32.58 -9.45 -12.68
CA PHE A 127 32.33 -8.25 -13.48
C PHE A 127 32.09 -7.06 -12.54
N ILE A 128 33.05 -6.13 -12.48
CA ILE A 128 33.06 -5.05 -11.49
C ILE A 128 33.17 -3.69 -12.17
N ASN A 129 32.29 -2.77 -11.78
CA ASN A 129 32.39 -1.35 -12.13
C ASN A 129 32.46 -1.09 -13.65
N ALA A 130 31.80 -1.94 -14.44
CA ALA A 130 31.68 -1.76 -15.87
C ALA A 130 30.63 -0.67 -16.15
N LYS A 131 30.91 0.23 -17.11
CA LYS A 131 30.04 1.37 -17.40
C LYS A 131 29.68 1.45 -18.88
N SER A 132 28.38 1.40 -19.16
CA SER A 132 27.79 1.63 -20.48
C SER A 132 26.91 2.87 -20.48
N ASP A 133 27.08 3.77 -21.45
CA ASP A 133 26.23 4.96 -21.59
C ASP A 133 24.90 4.66 -22.33
N ASN A 134 24.56 3.38 -22.57
CA ASN A 134 23.22 2.99 -23.02
C ASN A 134 22.76 1.66 -22.37
N THR A 135 22.94 0.48 -22.97
CA THR A 135 22.41 -0.79 -22.38
C THR A 135 23.50 -1.74 -21.89
N GLY A 136 23.15 -2.61 -20.95
CA GLY A 136 24.00 -3.71 -20.47
C GLY A 136 25.30 -3.19 -19.90
N GLY A 137 25.28 -2.72 -18.64
CA GLY A 137 26.44 -2.04 -18.07
C GLY A 137 27.72 -2.87 -18.17
N SER A 138 27.62 -4.17 -17.87
CA SER A 138 28.69 -5.14 -18.11
C SER A 138 28.44 -5.94 -19.40
N ILE A 139 27.29 -6.61 -19.50
CA ILE A 139 26.99 -7.54 -20.60
C ILE A 139 25.76 -7.08 -21.38
N ASP A 140 25.87 -7.03 -22.71
CA ASP A 140 24.72 -6.85 -23.61
C ASP A 140 24.62 -8.04 -24.58
N LEU A 141 23.46 -8.71 -24.55
CA LEU A 141 23.15 -9.92 -25.32
C LEU A 141 21.98 -9.65 -26.27
N ASN A 142 22.20 -9.87 -27.57
CA ASN A 142 21.16 -9.74 -28.58
C ASN A 142 21.11 -10.99 -29.46
N GLN A 143 19.97 -11.68 -29.50
CA GLN A 143 19.83 -12.93 -30.27
C GLN A 143 20.88 -13.98 -29.85
N CYS A 144 21.01 -14.18 -28.54
CA CYS A 144 21.99 -15.08 -27.95
C CYS A 144 21.32 -15.95 -26.88
N ASP A 145 21.37 -17.28 -27.04
CA ASP A 145 21.00 -18.22 -25.99
C ASP A 145 22.19 -18.42 -25.04
N VAL A 146 21.93 -18.46 -23.73
CA VAL A 146 23.00 -18.40 -22.72
C VAL A 146 22.82 -19.34 -21.54
N GLU A 147 23.94 -19.76 -20.99
CA GLU A 147 24.05 -20.34 -19.65
C GLU A 147 25.04 -19.50 -18.86
N ILE A 148 24.55 -18.83 -17.82
CA ILE A 148 25.31 -17.91 -16.97
C ILE A 148 25.28 -18.48 -15.56
N SER A 149 26.41 -18.95 -15.02
CA SER A 149 26.43 -19.59 -13.71
C SER A 149 27.60 -19.19 -12.80
N ASP A 150 27.35 -19.13 -11.50
CA ASP A 150 28.40 -18.91 -10.49
C ASP A 150 29.20 -17.61 -10.71
N ASN A 151 28.56 -16.58 -11.25
CA ASN A 151 29.20 -15.29 -11.53
C ASN A 151 28.85 -14.23 -10.49
N TYR A 152 29.71 -13.22 -10.40
CA TYR A 152 29.54 -12.07 -9.50
C TYR A 152 29.55 -10.76 -10.29
N PHE A 153 28.44 -10.01 -10.22
CA PHE A 153 28.27 -8.70 -10.87
C PHE A 153 28.12 -7.61 -9.81
N GLU A 154 29.10 -6.70 -9.70
CA GLU A 154 29.08 -5.62 -8.72
C GLU A 154 29.30 -4.23 -9.32
N LYS A 155 28.46 -3.26 -8.91
CA LYS A 155 28.62 -1.83 -9.25
C LYS A 155 28.64 -1.54 -10.76
N ASN A 156 28.03 -2.39 -11.57
CA ASN A 156 27.92 -2.13 -13.00
C ASN A 156 26.82 -1.09 -13.26
N TYR A 157 27.04 -0.25 -14.25
CA TYR A 157 26.20 0.90 -14.57
C TYR A 157 25.77 0.89 -16.04
N ALA A 158 24.48 1.12 -16.27
CA ALA A 158 23.93 1.44 -17.58
C ALA A 158 23.11 2.74 -17.51
N MET A 159 23.24 3.63 -18.49
CA MET A 159 22.36 4.81 -18.53
C MET A 159 20.90 4.41 -18.79
N GLU A 160 20.66 3.45 -19.67
CA GLU A 160 19.30 3.03 -20.03
C GLU A 160 18.88 1.75 -19.29
N GLN A 161 19.29 0.58 -19.77
CA GLN A 161 18.68 -0.69 -19.35
C GLN A 161 19.70 -1.74 -18.96
N GLY A 162 19.42 -2.49 -17.89
CA GLY A 162 20.23 -3.62 -17.46
C GLY A 162 21.58 -3.16 -16.89
N GLY A 163 21.58 -2.68 -15.65
CA GLY A 163 22.78 -2.11 -15.04
C GLY A 163 23.96 -3.08 -15.01
N ALA A 164 23.71 -4.38 -14.89
CA ALA A 164 24.70 -5.42 -15.18
C ALA A 164 24.49 -6.03 -16.57
N ILE A 165 23.29 -6.57 -16.84
CA ILE A 165 23.03 -7.37 -18.05
C ILE A 165 21.78 -6.85 -18.76
N ASN A 166 21.88 -6.62 -20.06
CA ASN A 166 20.73 -6.42 -20.93
C ASN A 166 20.59 -7.59 -21.92
N ILE A 167 19.37 -8.11 -22.08
CA ILE A 167 19.07 -9.22 -22.99
C ILE A 167 17.89 -8.84 -23.89
N TYR A 168 18.11 -8.96 -25.20
CA TYR A 168 17.10 -8.72 -26.22
C TYR A 168 16.98 -9.91 -27.18
N GLN A 169 15.74 -10.38 -27.41
CA GLN A 169 15.42 -11.46 -28.36
C GLN A 169 16.17 -12.77 -28.05
N MET A 170 15.81 -13.46 -26.97
CA MET A 170 16.44 -14.73 -26.57
C MET A 170 15.43 -15.87 -26.57
N ASN A 171 15.83 -17.05 -27.06
CA ASN A 171 14.96 -18.23 -27.00
C ASN A 171 15.10 -18.93 -25.64
N TYR A 172 16.33 -19.08 -25.16
CA TYR A 172 16.61 -19.76 -23.90
C TYR A 172 17.76 -19.13 -23.12
N GLY A 173 17.50 -18.80 -21.85
CA GLY A 173 18.53 -18.40 -20.89
C GLY A 173 18.43 -19.17 -19.58
N LEU A 174 19.57 -19.63 -19.07
CA LEU A 174 19.69 -20.26 -17.76
C LEU A 174 20.64 -19.44 -16.88
N PHE A 175 20.16 -18.99 -15.73
CA PHE A 175 20.91 -18.30 -14.70
C PHE A 175 20.94 -19.15 -13.44
N ASN A 176 22.13 -19.61 -13.02
CA ASN A 176 22.26 -20.43 -11.82
C ASN A 176 23.32 -19.87 -10.87
N SER A 177 22.98 -19.69 -9.60
CA SER A 177 23.93 -19.32 -8.54
C SER A 177 24.70 -18.02 -8.81
N ASN A 178 24.08 -17.06 -9.52
CA ASN A 178 24.70 -15.76 -9.79
C ASN A 178 24.35 -14.75 -8.70
N ILE A 179 25.26 -13.81 -8.48
CA ILE A 179 25.10 -12.72 -7.54
C ILE A 179 25.15 -11.38 -8.28
N PHE A 180 24.11 -10.56 -8.10
CA PHE A 180 24.00 -9.21 -8.65
C PHE A 180 23.88 -8.20 -7.51
N LYS A 181 24.93 -7.41 -7.30
CA LYS A 181 25.06 -6.49 -6.18
C LYS A 181 25.31 -5.05 -6.64
N ASN A 182 24.61 -4.07 -6.06
CA ASN A 182 24.91 -2.65 -6.28
C ASN A 182 24.90 -2.21 -7.75
N ASN A 183 24.20 -2.91 -8.64
CA ASN A 183 24.13 -2.51 -10.05
C ASN A 183 23.06 -1.43 -10.25
N LEU A 184 23.30 -0.51 -11.18
CA LEU A 184 22.49 0.68 -11.40
C LEU A 184 22.12 0.82 -12.87
N ALA A 185 20.83 1.03 -13.16
CA ALA A 185 20.35 1.49 -14.46
C ALA A 185 19.56 2.80 -14.28
N GLU A 186 19.78 3.86 -15.05
CA GLU A 186 18.96 5.07 -14.86
C GLU A 186 17.52 4.91 -15.36
N SER A 187 17.24 3.94 -16.25
CA SER A 187 15.88 3.68 -16.75
C SER A 187 15.29 2.38 -16.21
N LYS A 188 15.77 1.19 -16.61
CA LYS A 188 15.07 -0.08 -16.34
C LYS A 188 15.99 -1.22 -15.95
N GLY A 189 15.61 -1.96 -14.90
CA GLY A 189 16.28 -3.19 -14.50
C GLY A 189 17.68 -2.92 -13.96
N GLY A 190 17.77 -2.56 -12.68
CA GLY A 190 19.05 -2.16 -12.07
C GLY A 190 20.13 -3.24 -12.16
N ALA A 191 19.74 -4.52 -12.13
CA ALA A 191 20.63 -5.62 -12.46
C ALA A 191 20.42 -6.12 -13.90
N ILE A 192 19.21 -6.61 -14.21
CA ILE A 192 18.93 -7.25 -15.49
C ILE A 192 17.70 -6.64 -16.14
N SER A 193 17.82 -6.35 -17.44
CA SER A 193 16.70 -6.03 -18.33
C SER A 193 16.50 -7.14 -19.36
N LEU A 194 15.27 -7.60 -19.51
CA LEU A 194 14.87 -8.72 -20.36
C LEU A 194 13.73 -8.27 -21.28
N ARG A 195 13.93 -8.34 -22.61
CA ARG A 195 12.90 -8.03 -23.60
C ARG A 195 12.83 -9.09 -24.71
N ASN A 196 11.61 -9.51 -25.07
CA ASN A 196 11.34 -10.52 -26.11
C ASN A 196 12.03 -11.84 -25.81
N ILE A 197 11.61 -12.49 -24.72
CA ILE A 197 12.24 -13.72 -24.23
C ILE A 197 11.26 -14.87 -24.31
N GLN A 198 11.63 -15.95 -24.99
CA GLN A 198 10.78 -17.15 -25.04
C GLN A 198 10.85 -17.91 -23.70
N LYS A 199 12.04 -18.17 -23.17
CA LYS A 199 12.20 -18.87 -21.90
C LYS A 199 13.43 -18.39 -21.13
N ILE A 200 13.25 -18.08 -19.85
CA ILE A 200 14.35 -17.78 -18.93
C ILE A 200 14.13 -18.40 -17.56
N GLU A 201 15.20 -18.95 -17.00
CA GLU A 201 15.18 -19.63 -15.71
C GLU A 201 16.25 -19.05 -14.78
N PHE A 202 15.86 -18.71 -13.55
CA PHE A 202 16.75 -18.29 -12.47
C PHE A 202 16.67 -19.31 -11.34
N TYR A 203 17.81 -19.91 -10.99
CA TYR A 203 17.97 -20.80 -9.85
C TYR A 203 19.03 -20.26 -8.90
N ASN A 204 18.76 -20.30 -7.61
CA ASN A 204 19.75 -19.97 -6.57
C ASN A 204 20.42 -18.60 -6.76
N CYS A 205 19.75 -17.65 -7.43
CA CYS A 205 20.33 -16.34 -7.71
C CYS A 205 20.08 -15.39 -6.54
N THR A 206 20.97 -14.41 -6.37
CA THR A 206 20.79 -13.35 -5.39
C THR A 206 20.94 -11.99 -6.04
N PHE A 207 19.92 -11.15 -5.90
CA PHE A 207 19.90 -9.76 -6.36
C PHE A 207 19.77 -8.85 -5.14
N PHE A 208 20.74 -7.96 -4.91
CA PHE A 208 20.65 -7.08 -3.75
C PHE A 208 21.29 -5.71 -3.95
N TYR A 209 20.67 -4.68 -3.36
CA TYR A 209 21.09 -3.27 -3.49
C TYR A 209 21.16 -2.74 -4.92
N ASN A 210 20.43 -3.37 -5.85
CA ASN A 210 20.35 -2.83 -7.21
C ASN A 210 19.33 -1.69 -7.26
N LYS A 211 19.56 -0.73 -8.17
CA LYS A 211 18.74 0.47 -8.29
C LYS A 211 18.37 0.76 -9.73
N ALA A 212 17.14 1.21 -9.95
CA ALA A 212 16.72 1.77 -11.22
C ALA A 212 15.60 2.82 -11.10
N TRP A 213 15.19 3.41 -12.22
CA TRP A 213 13.95 4.17 -12.27
C TRP A 213 12.73 3.24 -12.19
N GLU A 214 12.71 2.19 -13.01
CA GLU A 214 11.73 1.10 -13.01
C GLU A 214 12.43 -0.25 -12.80
N ALA A 215 11.88 -1.10 -11.92
CA ALA A 215 12.45 -2.40 -11.60
C ALA A 215 13.86 -2.31 -10.97
N GLY A 216 13.93 -2.14 -9.65
CA GLY A 216 15.21 -1.93 -8.97
C GLY A 216 16.23 -3.04 -9.23
N SER A 217 15.79 -4.28 -9.46
CA SER A 217 16.65 -5.39 -9.88
C SER A 217 16.31 -5.92 -11.27
N LEU A 218 15.09 -6.43 -11.48
CA LEU A 218 14.72 -7.23 -12.66
C LEU A 218 13.57 -6.59 -13.44
N TYR A 219 13.85 -6.15 -14.67
CA TYR A 219 12.84 -5.69 -15.61
C TYR A 219 12.55 -6.77 -16.66
N LEU A 220 11.27 -7.11 -16.85
CA LEU A 220 10.81 -8.11 -17.81
C LEU A 220 9.71 -7.53 -18.71
N GLU A 221 9.88 -7.69 -20.01
CA GLU A 221 8.92 -7.27 -21.02
C GLU A 221 8.80 -8.34 -22.11
N GLN A 222 7.58 -8.77 -22.41
CA GLN A 222 7.34 -9.75 -23.48
C GLN A 222 8.09 -11.06 -23.25
N VAL A 223 7.90 -11.62 -22.04
CA VAL A 223 8.48 -12.91 -21.64
C VAL A 223 7.41 -13.99 -21.71
N GLU A 224 7.61 -15.02 -22.53
CA GLU A 224 6.64 -16.11 -22.61
C GLU A 224 6.71 -16.99 -21.36
N LYS A 225 7.91 -17.37 -20.90
CA LYS A 225 8.10 -18.23 -19.73
C LYS A 225 9.24 -17.75 -18.84
N LEU A 226 8.90 -17.37 -17.60
CA LEU A 226 9.84 -17.15 -16.52
C LEU A 226 9.67 -18.25 -15.46
N PHE A 227 10.79 -18.85 -15.06
CA PHE A 227 10.87 -19.64 -13.84
C PHE A 227 11.90 -19.01 -12.89
N LEU A 228 11.48 -18.60 -11.71
CA LEU A 228 12.34 -18.01 -10.69
C LEU A 228 12.23 -18.86 -9.42
N LYS A 229 13.29 -19.58 -9.09
CA LYS A 229 13.31 -20.57 -8.03
C LYS A 229 14.50 -20.39 -7.10
N ASP A 230 14.25 -20.62 -5.81
CA ASP A 230 15.26 -20.56 -4.74
C ASP A 230 16.08 -19.25 -4.81
N THR A 231 15.43 -18.14 -5.22
CA THR A 231 16.09 -16.88 -5.56
C THR A 231 15.68 -15.79 -4.56
N ILE A 232 16.64 -14.93 -4.22
CA ILE A 232 16.43 -13.82 -3.30
C ILE A 232 16.59 -12.51 -4.06
N VAL A 233 15.57 -11.64 -3.99
CA VAL A 233 15.65 -10.25 -4.47
C VAL A 233 15.40 -9.32 -3.29
N SER A 234 16.42 -8.59 -2.88
CA SER A 234 16.34 -7.81 -1.66
C SER A 234 16.95 -6.42 -1.73
N ASN A 235 16.48 -5.52 -0.87
CA ASN A 235 17.05 -4.17 -0.70
C ASN A 235 17.21 -3.41 -2.03
N SER A 236 16.37 -3.71 -3.02
CA SER A 236 16.38 -3.05 -4.32
C SER A 236 15.51 -1.80 -4.28
N ILE A 237 15.91 -0.80 -5.05
CA ILE A 237 15.26 0.52 -5.06
C ILE A 237 14.82 0.87 -6.48
N ALA A 238 13.53 1.16 -6.65
CA ALA A 238 13.02 1.80 -7.86
C ALA A 238 12.53 3.23 -7.54
N SER A 239 12.37 4.07 -8.56
CA SER A 239 11.81 5.43 -8.39
C SER A 239 10.33 5.53 -8.78
N ASP A 240 9.80 4.60 -9.60
CA ASP A 240 8.41 4.64 -10.07
C ASP A 240 7.60 3.37 -9.76
N LYS A 241 8.12 2.21 -10.19
CA LYS A 241 7.39 0.93 -10.09
C LYS A 241 8.32 -0.25 -9.86
N GLY A 242 7.82 -1.25 -9.13
CA GLY A 242 8.49 -2.53 -8.94
C GLY A 242 9.81 -2.36 -8.21
N GLY A 243 9.79 -2.12 -6.89
CA GLY A 243 11.02 -1.85 -6.14
C GLY A 243 12.10 -2.92 -6.34
N ALA A 244 11.69 -4.17 -6.55
CA ALA A 244 12.56 -5.25 -7.02
C ALA A 244 12.31 -5.64 -8.48
N ILE A 245 11.07 -6.01 -8.83
CA ILE A 245 10.75 -6.65 -10.10
C ILE A 245 9.61 -5.91 -10.78
N GLN A 246 9.76 -5.68 -12.09
CA GLN A 246 8.70 -5.17 -12.95
C GLN A 246 8.48 -6.12 -14.13
N ILE A 247 7.24 -6.50 -14.38
CA ILE A 247 6.86 -7.39 -15.48
C ILE A 247 5.75 -6.77 -16.33
N ILE A 248 5.92 -6.80 -17.64
CA ILE A 248 4.96 -6.28 -18.63
C ILE A 248 4.73 -7.31 -19.72
N ASP A 249 3.45 -7.50 -20.09
CA ASP A 249 3.03 -8.21 -21.31
C ASP A 249 3.65 -9.62 -21.44
N SER A 250 3.56 -10.43 -20.39
CA SER A 250 4.22 -11.74 -20.31
C SER A 250 3.21 -12.88 -20.24
N GLN A 251 3.56 -14.12 -20.56
CA GLN A 251 2.57 -15.21 -20.59
C GLN A 251 2.54 -16.02 -19.29
N SER A 252 3.64 -16.65 -18.90
CA SER A 252 3.72 -17.52 -17.72
C SER A 252 4.88 -17.15 -16.83
N LEU A 253 4.56 -16.78 -15.59
CA LEU A 253 5.52 -16.35 -14.57
C LEU A 253 5.32 -17.24 -13.34
N ILE A 254 6.37 -17.99 -13.00
CA ILE A 254 6.34 -18.93 -11.88
C ILE A 254 7.47 -18.58 -10.91
N PHE A 255 7.08 -18.28 -9.68
CA PHE A 255 7.98 -18.03 -8.55
C PHE A 255 7.84 -19.19 -7.56
N GLU A 256 8.95 -19.85 -7.23
CA GLU A 256 8.96 -20.96 -6.28
C GLU A 256 10.05 -20.79 -5.23
N ASN A 257 9.74 -21.04 -3.96
CA ASN A 257 10.73 -21.04 -2.86
C ASN A 257 11.57 -19.75 -2.78
N SER A 258 10.99 -18.62 -3.18
CA SER A 258 11.76 -17.39 -3.45
C SER A 258 11.34 -16.25 -2.53
N GLN A 259 12.26 -15.32 -2.31
CA GLN A 259 12.13 -14.27 -1.32
C GLN A 259 12.28 -12.89 -1.95
N ILE A 260 11.28 -12.02 -1.75
CA ILE A 260 11.28 -10.63 -2.20
C ILE A 260 11.20 -9.74 -0.96
N ILE A 261 12.34 -9.19 -0.52
CA ILE A 261 12.49 -8.65 0.84
C ILE A 261 13.08 -7.23 0.85
N ASN A 262 12.51 -6.34 1.68
CA ASN A 262 13.03 -4.98 1.91
C ASN A 262 13.18 -4.13 0.63
N ASN A 263 12.37 -4.37 -0.41
CA ASN A 263 12.45 -3.57 -1.63
C ASN A 263 11.53 -2.36 -1.53
N ILE A 264 11.97 -1.25 -2.11
CA ILE A 264 11.33 0.05 -1.93
C ILE A 264 11.15 0.72 -3.28
N VAL A 265 10.01 1.38 -3.47
CA VAL A 265 9.89 2.44 -4.48
C VAL A 265 10.03 3.79 -3.78
N GLU A 266 11.20 4.42 -3.95
CA GLU A 266 11.54 5.71 -3.37
C GLU A 266 10.89 6.87 -4.12
N LEU A 267 10.47 7.88 -3.37
CA LEU A 267 9.90 9.11 -3.92
C LEU A 267 10.98 10.13 -4.18
N ASN A 268 11.21 10.41 -5.46
CA ASN A 268 11.88 11.64 -5.87
C ASN A 268 10.88 12.74 -6.29
N ASP A 269 9.58 12.40 -6.42
CA ASP A 269 8.53 13.32 -6.88
C ASP A 269 7.22 13.11 -6.08
N PRO A 270 6.79 14.08 -5.24
CA PRO A 270 5.60 13.96 -4.40
C PRO A 270 4.28 13.86 -5.19
N PHE A 271 4.30 14.14 -6.49
CA PHE A 271 3.12 14.03 -7.36
C PHE A 271 2.99 12.66 -8.03
N LYS A 272 4.01 11.80 -7.96
CA LYS A 272 3.96 10.44 -8.53
C LYS A 272 3.43 9.43 -7.52
N GLN A 273 2.41 8.69 -7.94
CA GLN A 273 1.85 7.59 -7.16
C GLN A 273 2.66 6.31 -7.42
N THR A 274 3.65 6.04 -6.57
CA THR A 274 4.51 4.85 -6.69
C THR A 274 3.73 3.55 -6.44
N LYS A 275 4.14 2.46 -7.11
CA LYS A 275 3.38 1.19 -7.14
C LYS A 275 4.28 -0.04 -7.05
N GLY A 276 3.85 -1.06 -6.30
CA GLY A 276 4.50 -2.37 -6.28
C GLY A 276 5.86 -2.32 -5.58
N GLY A 277 5.86 -2.17 -4.25
CA GLY A 277 7.10 -2.02 -3.47
C GLY A 277 8.08 -3.18 -3.67
N GLY A 278 7.57 -4.40 -3.82
CA GLY A 278 8.35 -5.56 -4.26
C GLY A 278 8.20 -5.78 -5.77
N ILE A 279 6.98 -6.11 -6.19
CA ILE A 279 6.68 -6.51 -7.56
C ILE A 279 5.61 -5.60 -8.17
N TYR A 280 5.85 -5.12 -9.39
CA TYR A 280 4.82 -4.63 -10.29
C TYR A 280 4.65 -5.62 -11.44
N SER A 281 3.43 -6.07 -11.73
CA SER A 281 3.16 -6.91 -12.90
C SER A 281 1.91 -6.46 -13.64
N GLN A 282 2.01 -6.32 -14.95
CA GLN A 282 0.91 -5.95 -15.83
C GLN A 282 0.75 -6.93 -16.99
N SER A 283 -0.49 -7.37 -17.18
CA SER A 283 -0.93 -8.20 -18.29
C SER A 283 -0.13 -9.51 -18.38
N CYS A 284 -0.41 -10.43 -17.44
CA CYS A 284 0.07 -11.81 -17.53
C CYS A 284 -1.07 -12.82 -17.70
N GLN A 285 -0.82 -13.90 -18.45
CA GLN A 285 -1.79 -14.99 -18.56
C GLN A 285 -1.79 -15.87 -17.30
N ILE A 286 -0.61 -16.15 -16.74
CA ILE A 286 -0.43 -16.97 -15.54
C ILE A 286 0.63 -16.30 -14.64
N PHE A 287 0.19 -15.77 -13.50
CA PHE A 287 1.06 -15.30 -12.43
C PHE A 287 0.95 -16.27 -11.25
N GLN A 288 2.02 -17.01 -10.97
CA GLN A 288 2.02 -18.05 -9.94
C GLN A 288 3.15 -17.85 -8.92
N MET A 289 2.80 -17.90 -7.64
CA MET A 289 3.77 -17.95 -6.54
C MET A 289 3.48 -19.13 -5.63
N ILE A 290 4.51 -19.93 -5.32
CA ILE A 290 4.42 -21.10 -4.44
C ILE A 290 5.55 -21.05 -3.43
N ASN A 291 5.23 -21.19 -2.15
CA ASN A 291 6.24 -21.24 -1.09
C ASN A 291 7.16 -20.01 -1.08
N CYS A 292 6.60 -18.82 -1.32
CA CYS A 292 7.37 -17.58 -1.40
C CYS A 292 7.21 -16.73 -0.14
N LEU A 293 8.17 -15.85 0.09
CA LEU A 293 8.12 -14.83 1.14
C LEU A 293 8.20 -13.43 0.53
N ILE A 294 7.18 -12.62 0.78
CA ILE A 294 7.11 -11.21 0.39
C ILE A 294 7.15 -10.39 1.68
N GLN A 295 8.29 -9.77 1.98
CA GLN A 295 8.49 -9.16 3.29
C GLN A 295 9.04 -7.73 3.23
N ASN A 296 8.53 -6.85 4.09
CA ASN A 296 9.06 -5.50 4.31
C ASN A 296 9.14 -4.64 3.04
N ASN A 297 8.36 -4.95 2.00
CA ASN A 297 8.38 -4.16 0.79
C ASN A 297 7.49 -2.92 0.96
N THR A 298 7.93 -1.80 0.38
CA THR A 298 7.29 -0.49 0.58
C THR A 298 7.04 0.24 -0.74
N ALA A 299 5.81 0.70 -0.93
CA ALA A 299 5.46 1.73 -1.91
C ALA A 299 4.78 2.90 -1.19
N LEU A 300 4.55 4.03 -1.86
CA LEU A 300 3.79 5.14 -1.27
C LEU A 300 2.31 4.86 -1.37
N MET A 301 1.82 4.57 -2.58
CA MET A 301 0.40 4.68 -2.86
C MET A 301 -0.31 3.34 -3.01
N LYS A 302 0.25 2.41 -3.79
CA LYS A 302 -0.47 1.19 -4.15
C LYS A 302 0.41 -0.05 -4.16
N GLY A 303 0.00 -1.13 -3.49
CA GLY A 303 0.67 -2.42 -3.55
C GLY A 303 2.04 -2.40 -2.88
N GLY A 304 2.10 -2.34 -1.54
CA GLY A 304 3.37 -2.31 -0.81
C GLY A 304 4.21 -3.55 -1.06
N GLY A 305 3.58 -4.73 -1.08
CA GLY A 305 4.19 -5.97 -1.53
C GLY A 305 4.18 -6.10 -3.05
N ILE A 306 2.97 -6.24 -3.60
CA ILE A 306 2.74 -6.55 -5.01
C ILE A 306 1.63 -5.64 -5.56
N TYR A 307 1.88 -5.07 -6.73
CA TYR A 307 0.89 -4.40 -7.56
C TYR A 307 0.65 -5.20 -8.85
N LEU A 308 -0.58 -5.63 -9.07
CA LEU A 308 -0.97 -6.47 -10.21
C LEU A 308 -1.98 -5.74 -11.09
N VAL A 309 -1.83 -5.86 -12.41
CA VAL A 309 -2.79 -5.38 -13.40
C VAL A 309 -3.16 -6.51 -14.36
N ASN A 310 -4.45 -6.81 -14.49
CA ASN A 310 -4.99 -7.72 -15.51
C ASN A 310 -4.29 -9.10 -15.57
N GLN A 311 -4.21 -9.80 -14.44
CA GLN A 311 -3.61 -11.13 -14.34
C GLN A 311 -4.66 -12.21 -14.63
N GLN A 312 -4.69 -12.76 -15.83
CA GLN A 312 -5.77 -13.65 -16.25
C GLN A 312 -5.94 -14.84 -15.28
N ASN A 313 -4.85 -15.44 -14.83
CA ASN A 313 -4.85 -16.44 -13.77
C ASN A 313 -3.84 -16.05 -12.69
N LEU A 314 -4.33 -15.61 -11.53
CA LEU A 314 -3.53 -15.32 -10.35
C LEU A 314 -3.59 -16.50 -9.37
N ILE A 315 -2.45 -17.14 -9.15
CA ILE A 315 -2.33 -18.35 -8.32
C ILE A 315 -1.30 -18.09 -7.23
N LEU A 316 -1.75 -17.98 -5.98
CA LEU A 316 -0.87 -17.83 -4.83
C LEU A 316 -1.08 -19.01 -3.89
N LYS A 317 0.00 -19.71 -3.57
CA LYS A 317 -0.03 -20.89 -2.69
C LYS A 317 1.10 -20.85 -1.68
N GLN A 318 0.82 -21.19 -0.42
CA GLN A 318 1.86 -21.32 0.61
C GLN A 318 2.77 -20.08 0.68
N THR A 319 2.21 -18.88 0.47
CA THR A 319 3.00 -17.65 0.31
C THR A 319 2.69 -16.70 1.46
N ASN A 320 3.75 -16.16 2.07
CA ASN A 320 3.66 -15.31 3.24
C ASN A 320 3.92 -13.85 2.85
N PHE A 321 3.03 -12.96 3.29
CA PHE A 321 3.09 -11.51 3.11
C PHE A 321 3.27 -10.86 4.47
N VAL A 322 4.50 -10.43 4.77
CA VAL A 322 4.87 -9.96 6.12
C VAL A 322 5.34 -8.51 6.06
N LYS A 323 4.75 -7.62 6.85
CA LYS A 323 5.21 -6.23 7.02
C LYS A 323 5.30 -5.41 5.73
N ASN A 324 4.52 -5.76 4.71
CA ASN A 324 4.46 -4.97 3.49
C ASN A 324 3.54 -3.78 3.71
N LYS A 325 3.96 -2.61 3.24
CA LYS A 325 3.23 -1.38 3.54
C LYS A 325 3.17 -0.43 2.36
N VAL A 326 2.06 0.27 2.29
CA VAL A 326 1.97 1.55 1.60
C VAL A 326 2.02 2.68 2.65
N TYR A 327 2.11 3.94 2.23
CA TYR A 327 2.08 5.07 3.16
C TYR A 327 0.87 4.99 4.07
N PHE A 328 1.08 4.95 5.37
CA PHE A 328 -0.01 4.81 6.32
C PHE A 328 0.22 5.75 7.49
N GLU A 329 -0.60 6.79 7.57
CA GLU A 329 -0.67 7.63 8.76
C GLU A 329 -1.37 6.85 9.85
N ASN A 330 -0.61 6.43 10.86
CA ASN A 330 -1.11 5.69 12.01
C ASN A 330 -1.88 6.62 12.96
N ILE A 331 -3.08 6.99 12.51
CA ILE A 331 -4.03 7.82 13.24
C ILE A 331 -5.00 6.88 13.94
N ASP A 332 -4.89 6.79 15.26
CA ASP A 332 -5.67 5.85 16.09
C ASP A 332 -7.16 6.22 16.22
N ASP A 333 -7.51 7.46 15.86
CA ASP A 333 -8.86 8.01 15.96
C ASP A 333 -9.39 8.46 14.60
N LYS A 334 -10.51 7.88 14.17
CA LYS A 334 -11.24 8.24 12.95
C LYS A 334 -11.56 9.74 12.89
N ASP A 335 -11.77 10.40 14.03
CA ASP A 335 -12.12 11.83 14.08
C ASP A 335 -10.94 12.77 13.75
N GLN A 336 -9.74 12.23 13.56
CA GLN A 336 -8.55 12.97 13.11
C GLN A 336 -8.29 12.82 11.59
N GLN A 337 -9.01 11.94 10.88
CA GLN A 337 -8.80 11.68 9.45
C GLN A 337 -9.62 12.65 8.57
N SER A 338 -9.04 13.82 8.29
CA SER A 338 -9.64 14.89 7.48
C SER A 338 -9.77 14.56 5.99
N GLU A 339 -10.36 15.47 5.23
CA GLU A 339 -10.50 15.43 3.77
C GLU A 339 -9.15 15.39 3.02
N SER A 340 -8.08 15.89 3.63
CA SER A 340 -6.71 15.88 3.09
C SER A 340 -5.97 14.55 3.33
N TYR A 341 -6.62 13.57 3.96
CA TYR A 341 -6.03 12.29 4.28
C TYR A 341 -5.63 11.52 3.01
N LEU A 342 -4.38 11.04 2.96
CA LEU A 342 -3.87 10.31 1.81
C LEU A 342 -4.34 8.85 1.82
N ILE A 343 -5.17 8.49 0.83
CA ILE A 343 -5.74 7.14 0.72
C ILE A 343 -4.77 6.22 -0.04
N SER A 344 -3.89 5.56 0.71
CA SER A 344 -3.06 4.48 0.20
C SER A 344 -3.80 3.14 0.19
N GLN A 345 -3.42 2.23 -0.71
CA GLN A 345 -4.24 1.07 -1.05
C GLN A 345 -3.40 -0.20 -1.23
N GLY A 346 -3.85 -1.34 -0.70
CA GLY A 346 -3.20 -2.63 -0.92
C GLY A 346 -1.82 -2.71 -0.25
N GLY A 347 -1.78 -2.94 1.07
CA GLY A 347 -0.52 -3.00 1.82
C GLY A 347 0.37 -4.16 1.34
N ALA A 348 -0.16 -5.37 1.34
CA ALA A 348 0.46 -6.53 0.73
C ALA A 348 0.16 -6.61 -0.76
N ILE A 349 -1.12 -6.67 -1.15
CA ILE A 349 -1.51 -6.85 -2.57
C ILE A 349 -2.50 -5.76 -3.00
N TYR A 350 -2.19 -5.10 -4.11
CA TYR A 350 -3.15 -4.33 -4.89
C TYR A 350 -3.38 -5.03 -6.23
N TYR A 351 -4.63 -5.35 -6.56
CA TYR A 351 -4.98 -6.00 -7.82
C TYR A 351 -5.99 -5.17 -8.63
N LEU A 352 -5.54 -4.67 -9.78
CA LEU A 352 -6.32 -3.89 -10.73
C LEU A 352 -6.81 -4.75 -11.90
N LEU A 353 -8.13 -4.80 -12.11
CA LEU A 353 -8.72 -5.23 -13.37
C LEU A 353 -9.28 -4.01 -14.10
N ASP A 354 -8.63 -3.59 -15.18
CA ASP A 354 -8.98 -2.40 -15.97
C ASP A 354 -8.95 -2.73 -17.46
N LYS A 355 -10.10 -2.62 -18.13
CA LYS A 355 -10.24 -2.90 -19.56
C LYS A 355 -9.35 -2.01 -20.43
N ASN A 356 -9.06 -0.78 -19.99
CA ASN A 356 -8.27 0.18 -20.77
C ASN A 356 -6.77 -0.11 -20.69
N LEU A 357 -6.34 -0.91 -19.70
CA LEU A 357 -4.96 -1.33 -19.52
C LEU A 357 -4.71 -2.76 -20.05
N GLN A 358 -5.64 -3.30 -20.83
CA GLN A 358 -5.45 -4.59 -21.51
C GLN A 358 -4.55 -4.40 -22.74
N LEU A 359 -3.35 -4.96 -22.68
CA LEU A 359 -2.41 -4.94 -23.82
C LEU A 359 -2.76 -5.99 -24.88
N GLN A 360 -3.52 -7.02 -24.52
CA GLN A 360 -3.95 -8.09 -25.41
C GLN A 360 -5.46 -8.33 -25.30
N LYS A 361 -6.11 -8.68 -26.41
CA LYS A 361 -7.52 -9.13 -26.43
C LYS A 361 -7.63 -10.46 -25.69
N GLN A 362 -7.87 -10.41 -24.39
CA GLN A 362 -8.09 -11.60 -23.57
C GLN A 362 -9.51 -12.12 -23.80
N SER A 363 -9.62 -13.35 -24.32
CA SER A 363 -10.91 -13.99 -24.64
C SER A 363 -11.57 -14.67 -23.42
N GLN A 364 -10.88 -14.77 -22.29
CA GLN A 364 -11.34 -15.46 -21.09
C GLN A 364 -11.37 -14.51 -19.88
N GLY A 365 -12.27 -14.76 -18.93
CA GLY A 365 -12.37 -14.00 -17.69
C GLY A 365 -11.21 -14.24 -16.73
N PHE A 366 -11.08 -13.37 -15.72
CA PHE A 366 -10.00 -13.39 -14.73
C PHE A 366 -10.28 -14.41 -13.62
N GLN A 367 -9.24 -15.05 -13.09
CA GLN A 367 -9.35 -16.07 -12.05
C GLN A 367 -8.36 -15.86 -10.91
N ILE A 368 -8.81 -16.16 -9.68
CA ILE A 368 -7.99 -16.16 -8.47
C ILE A 368 -8.03 -17.55 -7.81
N VAL A 369 -6.86 -18.03 -7.40
CA VAL A 369 -6.68 -19.26 -6.59
C VAL A 369 -5.72 -18.93 -5.44
N PHE A 370 -6.25 -18.75 -4.23
CA PHE A 370 -5.49 -18.42 -3.02
C PHE A 370 -5.60 -19.54 -1.99
N ASN A 371 -4.50 -20.27 -1.76
CA ASN A 371 -4.49 -21.41 -0.84
C ASN A 371 -3.31 -21.34 0.13
N ASN A 372 -3.56 -21.48 1.43
CA ASN A 372 -2.52 -21.44 2.47
C ASN A 372 -1.71 -20.13 2.39
N LEU A 373 -2.38 -18.99 2.53
CA LEU A 373 -1.71 -17.69 2.54
C LEU A 373 -1.68 -17.13 3.95
N GLU A 374 -0.58 -16.47 4.30
CA GLU A 374 -0.45 -15.76 5.56
C GLU A 374 -0.17 -14.29 5.29
N PHE A 375 -0.98 -13.40 5.86
CA PHE A 375 -0.77 -11.97 5.87
C PHE A 375 -0.51 -11.55 7.31
N GLN A 376 0.65 -10.93 7.55
CA GLN A 376 1.07 -10.55 8.88
C GLN A 376 1.65 -9.13 8.90
N GLN A 377 1.13 -8.27 9.77
CA GLN A 377 1.69 -6.93 10.01
C GLN A 377 1.75 -6.00 8.78
N ASN A 378 0.90 -6.24 7.78
CA ASN A 378 0.80 -5.35 6.62
C ASN A 378 -0.03 -4.12 6.95
N SER A 379 0.21 -3.00 6.24
CA SER A 379 -0.51 -1.76 6.50
C SER A 379 -0.89 -0.97 5.25
N ALA A 380 -2.12 -0.44 5.23
CA ALA A 380 -2.62 0.46 4.20
C ALA A 380 -3.83 1.26 4.71
N SER A 381 -4.20 2.37 4.06
CA SER A 381 -5.48 3.01 4.37
C SER A 381 -6.65 2.10 3.94
N SER A 382 -6.55 1.40 2.82
CA SER A 382 -7.62 0.54 2.32
C SER A 382 -7.07 -0.79 1.82
N GLY A 383 -7.54 -1.91 2.38
CA GLY A 383 -7.04 -3.24 2.06
C GLY A 383 -5.58 -3.42 2.50
N SER A 384 -5.31 -3.66 3.77
CA SER A 384 -3.94 -3.94 4.23
C SER A 384 -3.39 -5.22 3.61
N SER A 385 -4.20 -6.27 3.51
CA SER A 385 -3.78 -7.57 2.99
C SER A 385 -4.04 -7.65 1.49
N LEU A 386 -5.25 -7.27 1.06
CA LEU A 386 -5.68 -7.37 -0.33
C LEU A 386 -6.65 -6.26 -0.69
N LEU A 387 -6.37 -5.50 -1.74
CA LEU A 387 -7.38 -4.67 -2.41
C LEU A 387 -7.56 -5.13 -3.84
N ILE A 388 -8.81 -5.39 -4.23
CA ILE A 388 -9.19 -5.71 -5.61
C ILE A 388 -10.05 -4.59 -6.16
N TYR A 389 -9.65 -4.06 -7.30
CA TYR A 389 -10.44 -3.22 -8.18
C TYR A 389 -10.91 -4.04 -9.37
N GLN A 390 -12.18 -3.93 -9.73
CA GLN A 390 -12.75 -4.54 -10.92
C GLN A 390 -13.58 -3.58 -11.76
N ASP A 391 -13.12 -3.32 -12.99
CA ASP A 391 -13.91 -2.64 -14.02
C ASP A 391 -15.19 -3.44 -14.35
N ASP A 392 -16.28 -2.71 -14.60
CA ASP A 392 -17.62 -3.27 -14.81
C ASP A 392 -17.71 -4.21 -16.01
N ASP A 393 -16.87 -4.06 -17.03
CA ASP A 393 -16.94 -4.91 -18.21
C ASP A 393 -16.15 -6.20 -18.04
N LEU A 394 -15.38 -6.33 -16.96
CA LEU A 394 -14.55 -7.49 -16.66
C LEU A 394 -15.24 -8.40 -15.66
N LYS A 395 -14.97 -9.70 -15.78
CA LYS A 395 -15.48 -10.74 -14.87
C LYS A 395 -14.34 -11.34 -14.07
N LEU A 396 -14.53 -11.46 -12.75
CA LEU A 396 -13.57 -12.06 -11.85
C LEU A 396 -14.17 -13.30 -11.18
N LYS A 397 -13.48 -14.43 -11.29
CA LYS A 397 -13.85 -15.67 -10.64
C LYS A 397 -12.86 -16.03 -9.54
N ILE A 398 -13.29 -15.97 -8.29
CA ILE A 398 -12.55 -16.58 -7.18
C ILE A 398 -12.79 -18.09 -7.22
N LYS A 399 -11.84 -18.85 -7.78
CA LYS A 399 -11.94 -20.29 -8.00
C LYS A 399 -11.63 -21.07 -6.72
N ASP A 400 -10.61 -20.65 -5.98
CA ASP A 400 -10.28 -21.22 -4.67
C ASP A 400 -9.84 -20.11 -3.70
N PHE A 401 -10.25 -20.25 -2.45
CA PHE A 401 -9.88 -19.35 -1.35
C PHE A 401 -9.94 -20.16 -0.05
N LYS A 402 -8.81 -20.72 0.37
CA LYS A 402 -8.71 -21.66 1.48
C LYS A 402 -7.51 -21.35 2.36
N ASN A 403 -7.70 -21.48 3.67
CA ASN A 403 -6.63 -21.30 4.67
C ASN A 403 -5.87 -19.99 4.47
N VAL A 404 -6.61 -18.88 4.40
CA VAL A 404 -6.02 -17.54 4.32
C VAL A 404 -6.08 -16.94 5.72
N ASP A 405 -4.93 -16.75 6.34
CA ASP A 405 -4.78 -16.19 7.68
C ASP A 405 -4.34 -14.73 7.58
N ILE A 406 -4.98 -13.85 8.35
CA ILE A 406 -4.63 -12.43 8.43
C ILE A 406 -4.49 -12.07 9.90
N SER A 407 -3.31 -11.59 10.31
CA SER A 407 -3.03 -11.24 11.69
C SER A 407 -2.16 -10.00 11.83
N MET A 408 -2.38 -9.24 12.90
CA MET A 408 -1.64 -8.01 13.22
C MET A 408 -1.59 -6.96 12.10
N ASP A 409 -2.48 -7.04 11.12
CA ASP A 409 -2.58 -6.07 10.03
C ASP A 409 -3.22 -4.77 10.53
N LEU A 410 -2.81 -3.64 9.95
CA LEU A 410 -3.26 -2.31 10.34
C LEU A 410 -3.92 -1.61 9.15
N VAL A 411 -5.19 -1.21 9.30
CA VAL A 411 -5.96 -0.64 8.21
C VAL A 411 -7.00 0.37 8.68
N ASN A 412 -7.38 1.32 7.83
CA ASN A 412 -8.57 2.13 8.12
C ASN A 412 -9.83 1.36 7.74
N VAL A 413 -9.88 0.87 6.50
CA VAL A 413 -11.07 0.26 5.92
C VAL A 413 -10.74 -1.08 5.27
N GLY A 414 -11.17 -2.17 5.94
CA GLY A 414 -11.18 -3.54 5.44
C GLY A 414 -9.79 -4.15 5.26
N LEU A 415 -9.50 -5.29 5.92
CA LEU A 415 -8.27 -6.06 5.69
C LEU A 415 -8.20 -6.55 4.24
N ILE A 416 -9.34 -7.03 3.74
CA ILE A 416 -9.60 -7.25 2.31
C ILE A 416 -10.64 -6.24 1.82
N ARG A 417 -10.32 -5.52 0.74
CA ARG A 417 -11.23 -4.57 0.08
C ARG A 417 -11.55 -5.03 -1.33
N TYR A 418 -12.81 -4.94 -1.75
CA TYR A 418 -13.24 -5.18 -3.13
C TYR A 418 -14.10 -4.04 -3.65
N LEU A 419 -13.70 -3.46 -4.78
CA LEU A 419 -14.40 -2.38 -5.47
C LEU A 419 -14.74 -2.83 -6.89
N GLY A 420 -16.01 -3.15 -7.13
CA GLY A 420 -16.51 -3.64 -8.41
C GLY A 420 -18.00 -3.96 -8.31
N LYS A 421 -18.62 -4.34 -9.43
CA LYS A 421 -20.07 -4.65 -9.48
C LYS A 421 -20.48 -5.95 -8.76
N GLU A 422 -19.56 -6.90 -8.56
CA GLU A 422 -19.87 -8.25 -8.06
C GLU A 422 -19.79 -8.33 -6.52
N THR A 423 -20.17 -7.25 -5.82
CA THR A 423 -19.96 -7.08 -4.36
C THR A 423 -20.56 -8.22 -3.54
N GLN A 424 -21.81 -8.61 -3.78
CA GLN A 424 -22.48 -9.67 -3.05
C GLN A 424 -21.78 -11.02 -3.23
N LEU A 425 -21.52 -11.40 -4.49
CA LEU A 425 -20.88 -12.67 -4.83
C LEU A 425 -19.48 -12.78 -4.22
N ILE A 426 -18.68 -11.71 -4.28
CA ILE A 426 -17.34 -11.69 -3.72
C ILE A 426 -17.39 -11.77 -2.19
N ASN A 427 -18.31 -11.04 -1.56
CA ASN A 427 -18.50 -11.09 -0.12
C ASN A 427 -18.84 -12.51 0.35
N GLU A 428 -19.81 -13.18 -0.28
CA GLU A 428 -20.19 -14.57 0.03
C GLU A 428 -19.03 -15.56 -0.16
N ARG A 429 -18.12 -15.30 -1.10
CA ARG A 429 -16.98 -16.18 -1.36
C ARG A 429 -15.83 -16.02 -0.36
N LEU A 430 -15.67 -14.84 0.23
CA LEU A 430 -14.54 -14.50 1.09
C LEU A 430 -14.91 -14.44 2.58
N GLN A 431 -16.08 -13.91 2.90
CA GLN A 431 -16.53 -13.70 4.28
C GLN A 431 -16.61 -15.05 5.01
N GLY A 432 -16.07 -15.08 6.23
CA GLY A 432 -16.05 -16.29 7.07
C GLY A 432 -15.04 -17.37 6.66
N LYS A 433 -14.22 -17.15 5.62
CA LYS A 433 -13.13 -18.06 5.22
C LYS A 433 -11.73 -17.56 5.61
N ILE A 434 -11.66 -16.40 6.24
CA ILE A 434 -10.42 -15.79 6.72
C ILE A 434 -10.17 -16.27 8.14
N LEU A 435 -8.97 -16.80 8.37
CA LEU A 435 -8.46 -17.14 9.68
C LEU A 435 -7.82 -15.90 10.33
N ASN A 436 -7.77 -15.89 11.65
CA ASN A 436 -7.12 -14.84 12.44
C ASN A 436 -6.43 -15.49 13.63
N ASN A 437 -5.51 -16.43 13.35
CA ASN A 437 -5.00 -17.34 14.37
C ASN A 437 -4.15 -16.63 15.42
N TYR A 438 -3.45 -15.56 15.02
CA TYR A 438 -2.58 -14.78 15.91
C TYR A 438 -3.22 -13.48 16.42
N GLY A 439 -4.45 -13.15 15.99
CA GLY A 439 -5.15 -11.96 16.44
C GLY A 439 -4.49 -10.63 16.03
N GLY A 440 -4.83 -9.56 16.75
CA GLY A 440 -4.11 -8.28 16.69
C GLY A 440 -4.40 -7.38 15.50
N ASN A 441 -5.30 -7.76 14.57
CA ASN A 441 -5.71 -6.87 13.48
C ASN A 441 -6.39 -5.61 14.03
N LYS A 442 -5.99 -4.44 13.53
CA LYS A 442 -6.53 -3.14 13.94
C LYS A 442 -7.18 -2.44 12.76
N GLN A 443 -8.50 -2.27 12.85
CA GLN A 443 -9.30 -1.51 11.88
C GLN A 443 -9.81 -0.22 12.52
N ILE A 444 -9.51 0.93 11.91
CA ILE A 444 -9.78 2.24 12.52
C ILE A 444 -11.18 2.77 12.17
N VAL A 445 -11.59 2.70 10.90
CA VAL A 445 -12.83 3.35 10.42
C VAL A 445 -14.03 2.40 10.47
N ILE A 446 -13.87 1.17 9.99
CA ILE A 446 -14.90 0.13 10.06
C ILE A 446 -14.38 -1.00 10.94
N LYS A 447 -14.99 -1.17 12.10
CA LYS A 447 -14.66 -2.22 13.05
C LYS A 447 -15.44 -3.50 12.70
N ASP A 448 -14.88 -4.65 13.07
CA ASP A 448 -15.56 -5.96 13.04
C ASP A 448 -15.92 -6.56 11.65
N GLN A 449 -15.49 -5.96 10.54
CA GLN A 449 -15.62 -6.54 9.19
C GLN A 449 -14.25 -6.76 8.54
N MET A 450 -13.84 -8.02 8.34
CA MET A 450 -12.52 -8.32 7.72
C MET A 450 -12.53 -8.06 6.20
N VAL A 451 -13.60 -8.46 5.53
CA VAL A 451 -13.83 -8.16 4.12
C VAL A 451 -14.76 -6.98 4.05
N GLN A 452 -14.42 -5.98 3.25
CA GLN A 452 -15.41 -5.02 2.82
C GLN A 452 -15.49 -4.84 1.31
N THR A 453 -16.72 -4.85 0.82
CA THR A 453 -17.07 -4.58 -0.56
C THR A 453 -17.75 -3.23 -0.71
N GLY A 454 -17.57 -2.62 -1.89
CA GLY A 454 -18.16 -1.32 -2.21
C GLY A 454 -17.55 -0.17 -1.42
N TYR A 455 -18.27 0.96 -1.41
CA TYR A 455 -17.81 2.20 -0.79
C TYR A 455 -18.51 2.46 0.55
N ILE A 456 -17.85 3.20 1.43
CA ILE A 456 -18.42 3.65 2.70
C ILE A 456 -18.74 5.16 2.67
N VAL A 457 -19.39 5.64 3.73
CA VAL A 457 -19.73 7.06 3.92
C VAL A 457 -18.55 7.95 3.56
N ASN A 458 -18.84 9.04 2.83
CA ASN A 458 -17.89 10.03 2.33
C ASN A 458 -16.87 9.56 1.28
N GLU A 459 -16.81 8.28 0.91
CA GLU A 459 -16.02 7.85 -0.24
C GLU A 459 -16.74 8.22 -1.54
N ARG A 460 -16.31 9.31 -2.18
CA ARG A 460 -16.84 9.82 -3.44
C ARG A 460 -16.02 9.29 -4.61
N ARG A 461 -16.70 8.74 -5.62
CA ARG A 461 -16.05 8.32 -6.88
C ARG A 461 -15.60 9.52 -7.71
N LYS A 462 -14.37 9.45 -8.22
CA LYS A 462 -13.81 10.51 -9.08
C LYS A 462 -14.42 10.54 -10.47
N LYS A 463 -14.73 9.36 -11.04
CA LYS A 463 -15.25 9.21 -12.42
C LYS A 463 -16.22 8.04 -12.52
N LYS A 464 -17.18 8.11 -13.45
CA LYS A 464 -18.14 7.02 -13.70
C LYS A 464 -17.50 5.73 -14.20
N SER A 465 -16.44 5.85 -14.99
CA SER A 465 -15.67 4.73 -15.55
C SER A 465 -14.58 4.21 -14.62
N SER A 466 -14.47 4.74 -13.39
CA SER A 466 -13.40 4.38 -12.46
C SER A 466 -13.94 4.06 -11.07
N TYR A 467 -13.32 3.11 -10.38
CA TYR A 467 -13.51 2.90 -8.94
C TYR A 467 -12.49 3.64 -8.06
N GLU A 468 -11.74 4.57 -8.63
CA GLU A 468 -10.96 5.51 -7.83
C GLU A 468 -11.90 6.48 -7.11
N PHE A 469 -11.55 6.76 -5.86
CA PHE A 469 -12.34 7.59 -4.97
C PHE A 469 -11.46 8.55 -4.18
N GLU A 470 -12.12 9.53 -3.58
CA GLU A 470 -11.57 10.48 -2.63
C GLU A 470 -12.62 10.78 -1.57
N LEU A 471 -12.25 11.54 -0.54
CA LEU A 471 -13.17 11.84 0.55
C LEU A 471 -13.93 13.15 0.32
N CYS A 472 -15.16 13.20 0.83
CA CYS A 472 -15.93 14.43 0.88
C CYS A 472 -15.23 15.52 1.70
N LEU A 473 -15.37 16.77 1.25
CA LEU A 473 -14.81 17.93 1.93
C LEU A 473 -15.65 18.32 3.15
N TYR A 474 -15.05 19.09 4.06
CA TYR A 474 -15.76 19.71 5.18
C TYR A 474 -17.04 20.43 4.72
N GLY A 475 -18.12 20.27 5.48
CA GLY A 475 -19.43 20.85 5.17
C GLY A 475 -20.24 20.08 4.13
N THR A 476 -19.70 18.99 3.58
CA THR A 476 -20.40 18.08 2.66
C THR A 476 -20.44 16.65 3.19
N VAL A 477 -21.37 15.85 2.68
CA VAL A 477 -21.55 14.47 3.09
C VAL A 477 -22.01 13.60 1.93
N LEU A 478 -21.61 12.35 1.95
CA LEU A 478 -22.16 11.32 1.08
C LEU A 478 -22.55 10.12 1.94
N GLU A 479 -23.83 10.09 2.32
CA GLU A 479 -24.40 9.12 3.27
C GLU A 479 -24.24 7.68 2.77
N HIS A 480 -24.44 7.48 1.47
CA HIS A 480 -24.17 6.23 0.79
C HIS A 480 -22.96 6.41 -0.13
N GLY A 481 -21.82 5.84 0.28
CA GLY A 481 -20.59 5.88 -0.49
C GLY A 481 -20.76 5.44 -1.94
N GLY A 482 -19.84 5.86 -2.80
CA GLY A 482 -19.82 5.46 -4.21
C GLY A 482 -20.61 6.38 -5.14
N GLY A 483 -21.28 7.39 -4.59
CA GLY A 483 -21.80 8.52 -5.36
C GLY A 483 -20.69 9.38 -5.98
N PHE A 484 -21.07 10.24 -6.94
CA PHE A 484 -20.16 11.14 -7.67
C PHE A 484 -20.12 12.56 -7.13
N SER A 485 -21.03 12.91 -6.23
CA SER A 485 -21.14 14.24 -5.65
C SER A 485 -21.49 14.15 -4.18
N CYS A 486 -20.71 14.82 -3.33
CA CYS A 486 -21.07 15.01 -1.94
C CYS A 486 -22.15 16.09 -1.86
N GLN A 487 -23.17 15.84 -1.07
CA GLN A 487 -24.27 16.78 -0.86
C GLN A 487 -23.91 17.80 0.22
N LYS A 488 -24.53 18.98 0.18
CA LYS A 488 -24.43 19.95 1.26
C LYS A 488 -24.93 19.29 2.54
N CYS A 489 -24.18 19.44 3.63
CA CYS A 489 -24.63 18.98 4.94
C CYS A 489 -25.98 19.60 5.31
N SER A 490 -26.83 18.83 5.98
CA SER A 490 -28.09 19.33 6.56
C SER A 490 -27.85 20.60 7.37
N ASP A 491 -28.76 21.57 7.27
CA ASP A 491 -28.66 22.84 8.03
C ASP A 491 -28.69 22.62 9.54
N TYR A 492 -29.11 21.44 9.99
CA TYR A 492 -29.19 21.02 11.39
C TYR A 492 -28.02 20.11 11.84
N GLY A 493 -27.15 19.73 10.91
CA GLY A 493 -25.98 18.89 11.14
C GLY A 493 -24.65 19.62 10.99
N ILE A 494 -23.60 19.00 11.49
CA ILE A 494 -22.20 19.40 11.30
C ILE A 494 -21.50 18.23 10.63
N CYS A 495 -21.22 18.36 9.33
CA CYS A 495 -20.52 17.35 8.57
C CYS A 495 -19.04 17.73 8.45
N GLN A 496 -18.17 16.90 9.01
CA GLN A 496 -16.75 17.20 9.11
C GLN A 496 -15.98 16.85 7.83
N GLY A 497 -16.57 16.06 6.92
CA GLY A 497 -15.86 15.51 5.76
C GLY A 497 -14.85 14.43 6.17
N GLY A 498 -14.06 13.94 5.21
CA GLY A 498 -13.11 12.86 5.47
C GLY A 498 -13.79 11.59 5.96
N TYR A 499 -13.09 10.83 6.80
CA TYR A 499 -13.71 9.74 7.55
C TYR A 499 -14.28 10.21 8.89
N LYS A 500 -14.21 11.49 9.25
CA LYS A 500 -14.66 11.97 10.57
C LYS A 500 -16.16 11.75 10.80
N ASN A 501 -16.55 11.61 12.06
CA ASN A 501 -17.96 11.51 12.42
C ASN A 501 -18.70 12.83 12.17
N ASN A 502 -19.98 12.70 11.81
CA ASN A 502 -20.89 13.82 11.67
C ASN A 502 -21.73 13.95 12.94
N TYR A 503 -22.22 15.16 13.23
CA TYR A 503 -22.84 15.47 14.52
C TYR A 503 -24.07 16.37 14.39
N PRO A 504 -25.06 16.26 15.29
CA PRO A 504 -26.14 17.23 15.39
C PRO A 504 -25.61 18.59 15.87
N LYS A 505 -26.14 19.69 15.32
CA LYS A 505 -25.94 21.04 15.88
C LYS A 505 -26.61 21.16 17.25
N LYS A 506 -26.21 22.18 18.01
CA LYS A 506 -26.88 22.55 19.26
C LYS A 506 -28.38 22.73 19.03
N GLY A 507 -29.20 22.15 19.92
CA GLY A 507 -30.67 22.14 19.81
C GLY A 507 -31.26 21.00 18.98
N TYR A 508 -30.42 20.11 18.43
CA TYR A 508 -30.84 18.95 17.66
C TYR A 508 -30.28 17.64 18.23
N TRP A 509 -30.89 16.53 17.84
CA TRP A 509 -30.56 15.17 18.24
C TRP A 509 -30.65 14.24 17.03
N ARG A 510 -30.16 13.01 17.15
CA ARG A 510 -30.30 11.96 16.12
C ARG A 510 -30.45 10.59 16.77
N ASP A 511 -31.06 9.67 16.04
CA ASP A 511 -31.42 8.35 16.57
C ASP A 511 -30.21 7.41 16.74
N SER A 512 -29.17 7.61 15.92
CA SER A 512 -27.94 6.82 15.98
C SER A 512 -26.73 7.63 15.52
N VAL A 513 -25.53 7.13 15.83
CA VAL A 513 -24.26 7.74 15.40
C VAL A 513 -24.03 7.75 13.89
N ASP A 514 -24.80 6.95 13.14
CA ASP A 514 -24.75 6.88 11.68
C ASP A 514 -25.89 7.64 11.01
N SER A 515 -26.88 8.13 11.79
CA SER A 515 -28.01 8.87 11.25
C SER A 515 -27.62 10.29 10.83
N PHE A 516 -28.14 10.69 9.67
CA PHE A 516 -28.07 12.03 9.11
C PHE A 516 -29.37 12.82 9.30
N ASP A 517 -30.38 12.18 9.90
CA ASP A 517 -31.65 12.79 10.25
C ASP A 517 -31.54 13.45 11.62
N TYR A 518 -31.69 14.78 11.63
CA TYR A 518 -31.56 15.59 12.83
C TYR A 518 -32.92 16.07 13.32
N ILE A 519 -33.29 15.62 14.51
CA ILE A 519 -34.56 15.92 15.18
C ILE A 519 -34.36 17.14 16.08
N LYS A 520 -35.25 18.13 15.96
CA LYS A 520 -35.21 19.32 16.82
C LYS A 520 -35.63 18.97 18.25
N CYS A 521 -34.87 19.40 19.25
CA CYS A 521 -35.24 19.24 20.65
C CYS A 521 -36.22 20.35 21.06
N GLU A 522 -37.49 20.00 21.32
CA GLU A 522 -38.58 20.96 21.58
C GLU A 522 -38.60 21.58 23.00
N SER A 523 -37.58 21.33 23.81
CA SER A 523 -37.53 21.84 25.18
C SER A 523 -37.08 23.30 25.24
N VAL A 524 -37.83 24.12 25.97
CA VAL A 524 -37.50 25.54 26.29
C VAL A 524 -36.11 25.66 26.92
N PHE A 525 -35.67 24.64 27.66
CA PHE A 525 -34.39 24.62 28.37
C PHE A 525 -33.18 24.24 27.50
N GLN A 526 -33.41 23.92 26.22
CA GLN A 526 -32.40 23.50 25.23
C GLN A 526 -31.37 22.48 25.77
N PRO A 527 -31.82 21.31 26.23
CA PRO A 527 -30.96 20.32 26.86
C PRO A 527 -30.02 19.63 25.87
N CYS A 528 -30.29 19.68 24.56
CA CYS A 528 -29.41 19.13 23.53
C CYS A 528 -28.27 20.12 23.21
N LEU A 529 -27.05 19.78 23.62
CA LEU A 529 -25.87 20.62 23.38
C LEU A 529 -25.28 20.44 21.97
N GLY A 530 -25.79 19.48 21.20
CA GLY A 530 -25.18 19.01 19.94
C GLY A 530 -24.08 18.00 20.21
N LYS A 531 -23.45 17.47 19.15
CA LYS A 531 -22.42 16.41 19.25
C LYS A 531 -22.82 15.22 20.13
N ASP A 532 -24.10 14.84 20.06
CA ASP A 532 -24.67 13.73 20.84
C ASP A 532 -24.53 13.91 22.37
N GLN A 533 -24.44 15.16 22.85
CA GLN A 533 -24.30 15.49 24.27
C GLN A 533 -25.56 16.17 24.84
N CYS A 534 -25.91 15.77 26.05
CA CYS A 534 -26.93 16.41 26.87
C CYS A 534 -26.33 17.42 27.86
N LYS A 535 -27.09 18.47 28.16
CA LYS A 535 -26.83 19.40 29.26
C LYS A 535 -26.77 18.61 30.56
N GLN A 536 -25.88 19.00 31.47
CA GLN A 536 -25.73 18.36 32.76
C GLN A 536 -27.08 18.23 33.49
N GLY A 537 -27.35 17.03 34.03
CA GLY A 537 -28.62 16.70 34.70
C GLY A 537 -29.70 16.18 33.76
N TYR A 538 -29.46 16.16 32.44
CA TYR A 538 -30.35 15.57 31.44
C TYR A 538 -29.71 14.32 30.81
N LYS A 539 -30.53 13.33 30.46
CA LYS A 539 -30.18 12.06 29.81
C LYS A 539 -31.31 11.61 28.88
N GLY A 540 -31.11 10.46 28.23
CA GLY A 540 -32.09 9.82 27.36
C GLY A 540 -32.14 10.43 25.97
N VAL A 541 -32.98 9.84 25.11
CA VAL A 541 -33.23 10.33 23.75
C VAL A 541 -33.76 11.76 23.81
N LEU A 542 -33.27 12.63 22.92
CA LEU A 542 -33.61 14.06 22.89
C LEU A 542 -33.29 14.82 24.20
N CYS A 543 -32.49 14.22 25.09
CA CYS A 543 -32.19 14.75 26.42
C CYS A 543 -33.45 15.11 27.23
N GLN A 544 -34.51 14.31 27.12
CA GLN A 544 -35.82 14.60 27.73
C GLN A 544 -35.98 14.07 29.16
N GLU A 545 -35.06 13.23 29.63
CA GLU A 545 -35.10 12.63 30.96
C GLU A 545 -34.14 13.36 31.91
N CYS A 546 -34.50 13.46 33.19
CA CYS A 546 -33.53 13.90 34.20
C CYS A 546 -32.61 12.74 34.58
N ASP A 547 -31.37 13.05 34.90
CA ASP A 547 -30.39 12.08 35.38
C ASP A 547 -30.65 11.70 36.85
N TYR A 548 -31.69 10.89 37.07
CA TYR A 548 -32.12 10.46 38.40
C TYR A 548 -31.02 9.72 39.17
N GLN A 549 -30.15 8.98 38.45
CA GLN A 549 -29.02 8.27 39.06
C GLN A 549 -28.00 9.21 39.71
N ASN A 550 -27.85 10.43 39.18
CA ASN A 550 -26.96 11.45 39.70
C ASN A 550 -27.69 12.52 40.55
N ASN A 551 -28.85 12.15 41.14
CA ASN A 551 -29.67 13.00 42.00
C ASN A 551 -30.24 14.26 41.31
N TYR A 552 -30.56 14.20 40.01
CA TYR A 552 -31.31 15.26 39.34
C TYR A 552 -32.81 14.90 39.26
N ASN A 553 -33.69 15.88 39.45
CA ASN A 553 -35.14 15.72 39.33
C ASN A 553 -35.77 16.97 38.70
N LYS A 554 -36.99 16.85 38.17
CA LYS A 554 -37.74 17.96 37.59
C LYS A 554 -38.16 18.95 38.68
N SER A 555 -37.83 20.22 38.50
CA SER A 555 -38.32 21.33 39.31
C SER A 555 -39.79 21.64 38.99
N LEU A 556 -40.41 22.54 39.75
CA LEU A 556 -41.76 23.06 39.48
C LEU A 556 -41.86 23.78 38.12
N SER A 557 -40.75 24.31 37.59
CA SER A 557 -40.68 24.89 36.25
C SER A 557 -40.43 23.86 35.15
N GLY A 558 -40.18 22.59 35.49
CA GLY A 558 -39.88 21.52 34.56
C GLY A 558 -38.40 21.38 34.17
N GLU A 559 -37.50 22.19 34.74
CA GLU A 559 -36.05 22.07 34.54
C GLU A 559 -35.48 20.93 35.39
N CYS A 560 -34.53 20.14 34.86
CA CYS A 560 -33.82 19.15 35.67
C CYS A 560 -32.80 19.86 36.56
N GLN A 561 -33.04 19.82 37.87
CA GLN A 561 -32.18 20.43 38.87
C GLN A 561 -31.69 19.39 39.86
N LYS A 562 -30.51 19.63 40.43
CA LYS A 562 -29.93 18.72 41.42
C LYS A 562 -30.75 18.80 42.71
N CYS A 563 -31.14 17.64 43.24
CA CYS A 563 -31.94 17.58 44.46
C CYS A 563 -31.17 18.22 45.63
N PRO A 564 -31.86 18.99 46.50
CA PRO A 564 -31.25 19.49 47.72
C PRO A 564 -30.73 18.33 48.57
N ASN A 565 -29.62 18.56 49.26
CA ASN A 565 -29.01 17.54 50.10
C ASN A 565 -29.94 17.17 51.28
N TYR A 566 -29.83 15.97 51.84
CA TYR A 566 -30.74 15.49 52.90
C TYR A 566 -30.88 16.49 54.08
N ALA A 567 -29.79 17.17 54.43
CA ALA A 567 -29.77 18.19 55.47
C ALA A 567 -30.68 19.40 55.16
N THR A 568 -30.71 19.90 53.92
CA THR A 568 -31.56 21.04 53.57
C THR A 568 -33.04 20.67 53.52
N ILE A 569 -33.37 19.43 53.17
CA ILE A 569 -34.75 18.91 53.25
C ILE A 569 -35.21 18.85 54.70
N ILE A 570 -34.40 18.29 55.60
CA ILE A 570 -34.72 18.20 57.04
C ILE A 570 -34.94 19.59 57.64
N VAL A 571 -34.05 20.55 57.37
CA VAL A 571 -34.18 21.94 57.86
C VAL A 571 -35.48 22.57 57.36
N SER A 572 -35.84 22.35 56.09
CA SER A 572 -37.08 22.88 55.50
C SER A 572 -38.34 22.28 56.14
N ILE A 573 -38.35 20.96 56.40
CA ILE A 573 -39.46 20.28 57.09
C ILE A 573 -39.61 20.78 58.52
N ILE A 574 -38.50 20.94 59.25
CA ILE A 574 -38.50 21.52 60.61
C ILE A 574 -39.10 22.92 60.60
N PHE A 575 -38.72 23.76 59.63
CA PHE A 575 -39.28 25.11 59.49
C PHE A 575 -40.78 25.10 59.20
N ILE A 576 -41.25 24.26 58.28
CA ILE A 576 -42.68 24.12 57.96
C ILE A 576 -43.45 23.61 59.19
N TYR A 577 -42.90 22.65 59.93
CA TYR A 577 -43.50 22.13 61.15
C TYR A 577 -43.58 23.21 62.24
N ILE A 578 -42.51 23.97 62.46
CA ILE A 578 -42.49 25.10 63.41
C ILE A 578 -43.52 26.16 63.00
N PHE A 579 -43.61 26.49 61.71
CA PHE A 579 -44.60 27.44 61.20
C PHE A 579 -46.03 26.94 61.42
N TYR A 580 -46.30 25.66 61.14
CA TYR A 580 -47.62 25.05 61.33
C TYR A 580 -48.02 24.99 62.82
N VAL A 581 -47.08 24.60 63.70
CA VAL A 581 -47.29 24.63 65.15
C VAL A 581 -47.55 26.05 65.64
N SER A 582 -46.80 27.03 65.13
CA SER A 582 -47.01 28.45 65.46
C SER A 582 -48.40 28.95 65.03
N LEU A 583 -48.85 28.56 63.83
CA LEU A 583 -50.17 28.89 63.31
C LEU A 583 -51.30 28.25 64.14
N LEU A 584 -51.14 26.98 64.51
CA LEU A 584 -52.07 26.27 65.40
C LEU A 584 -52.13 26.91 66.78
N ASN A 585 -50.98 27.29 67.34
CA ASN A 585 -50.91 27.91 68.66
C ASN A 585 -51.55 29.32 68.64
N TYR A 586 -51.30 30.11 67.59
CA TYR A 586 -51.95 31.40 67.35
C TYR A 586 -53.49 31.27 67.23
N ASN A 587 -53.97 30.30 66.44
CA ASN A 587 -55.41 30.04 66.31
C ASN A 587 -56.03 29.54 67.63
N SER A 588 -55.33 28.67 68.37
CA SER A 588 -55.76 28.19 69.69
C SER A 588 -55.86 29.34 70.70
N GLN A 589 -54.89 30.25 70.73
CA GLN A 589 -54.93 31.43 71.59
C GLN A 589 -56.08 32.37 71.23
N ASN A 590 -56.32 32.63 69.95
CA ASN A 590 -57.47 33.43 69.50
C ASN A 590 -58.82 32.80 69.87
N ILE A 591 -58.93 31.47 69.80
CA ILE A 591 -60.12 30.74 70.25
C ILE A 591 -60.28 30.84 71.78
N LYS A 592 -59.20 30.65 72.55
CA LYS A 592 -59.19 30.81 74.02
C LYS A 592 -59.57 32.23 74.43
N GLU A 593 -59.08 33.27 73.75
CA GLU A 593 -59.49 34.65 74.02
C GLU A 593 -60.97 34.89 73.73
N ARG A 594 -61.51 34.35 72.62
CA ARG A 594 -62.95 34.45 72.32
C ARG A 594 -63.81 33.73 73.36
N ILE A 595 -63.38 32.53 73.80
CA ILE A 595 -64.07 31.76 74.85
C ILE A 595 -63.96 32.48 76.21
N ASN A 596 -62.80 33.00 76.59
CA ASN A 596 -62.62 33.75 77.84
C ASN A 596 -63.41 35.05 77.83
N LYS A 597 -63.46 35.79 76.72
CA LYS A 597 -64.35 36.96 76.58
C LYS A 597 -65.83 36.55 76.71
N GLY A 598 -66.23 35.41 76.16
CA GLY A 598 -67.59 34.86 76.31
C GLY A 598 -67.92 34.40 77.74
N LEU A 599 -66.97 33.74 78.43
CA LEU A 599 -67.11 33.27 79.81
C LEU A 599 -67.07 34.42 80.81
N ILE A 600 -66.18 35.40 80.64
CA ILE A 600 -66.15 36.63 81.47
C ILE A 600 -67.47 37.38 81.31
N LYS A 601 -68.02 37.48 80.09
CA LYS A 601 -69.35 38.06 79.86
C LYS A 601 -70.44 37.27 80.60
N LYS A 602 -70.36 35.94 80.65
CA LYS A 602 -71.31 35.08 81.38
C LYS A 602 -71.17 35.17 82.91
N TYR A 603 -69.95 35.24 83.43
CA TYR A 603 -69.64 35.40 84.86
C TYR A 603 -70.00 36.79 85.40
N MET A 604 -69.76 37.85 84.62
CA MET A 604 -70.21 39.21 84.97
C MET A 604 -71.74 39.29 85.06
N VAL A 605 -72.47 38.56 84.21
CA VAL A 605 -73.94 38.46 84.26
C VAL A 605 -74.44 37.68 85.48
N THR A 606 -73.66 36.72 86.01
CA THR A 606 -74.06 35.92 87.18
C THR A 606 -73.69 36.53 88.52
N MET A 607 -72.62 37.34 88.60
CA MET A 607 -72.23 38.00 89.86
C MET A 607 -72.98 39.31 90.15
N TRP A 608 -73.39 40.08 89.14
CA TRP A 608 -74.05 41.37 89.33
C TRP A 608 -75.43 41.40 88.68
N GLY A 609 -76.37 40.66 89.29
CA GLY A 609 -77.77 40.55 88.85
C GLY A 609 -78.35 41.87 88.35
N LYS A 610 -78.35 42.04 87.02
CA LYS A 610 -79.22 42.92 86.25
C LYS A 610 -79.20 42.48 84.79
N ASN A 611 -80.38 42.10 84.30
CA ASN A 611 -80.69 42.02 82.88
C ASN A 611 -80.47 43.40 82.24
N LEU A 612 -79.59 43.49 81.26
CA LEU A 612 -79.63 44.56 80.27
C LEU A 612 -80.36 44.04 79.04
N ASN A 613 -81.67 44.27 79.04
CA ASN A 613 -82.45 44.37 77.81
C ASN A 613 -81.89 45.53 76.99
N TYR A 614 -81.52 45.26 75.74
CA TYR A 614 -81.54 46.26 74.68
C TYR A 614 -82.38 45.69 73.53
N ASN A 615 -83.67 46.01 73.56
CA ASN A 615 -84.46 46.13 72.35
C ASN A 615 -84.35 47.59 71.89
N ASN A 616 -83.86 47.83 70.67
CA ASN A 616 -84.67 48.43 69.60
C ASN A 616 -83.87 48.68 68.32
N CYS A 617 -84.43 48.16 67.23
CA CYS A 617 -84.68 48.77 65.92
C CYS A 617 -83.68 49.80 65.34
N THR A 618 -83.28 49.57 64.08
CA THR A 618 -83.83 50.33 62.93
C THR A 618 -83.69 49.54 61.62
N ALA A 619 -84.71 49.71 60.77
CA ALA A 619 -84.81 49.22 59.41
C ALA A 619 -84.06 50.13 58.42
N ALA A 620 -83.76 49.54 57.25
CA ALA A 620 -83.68 50.13 55.91
C ALA A 620 -83.19 51.58 55.72
N GLN A 621 -82.07 51.72 55.02
CA GLN A 621 -82.05 52.23 53.65
C GLN A 621 -81.00 51.48 52.84
#